data_AF-A0A4Z2CLK8-F1
#
_entry.id   AF-A0A4Z2CLK8-F1
#
_cell.length_a   1.000
_cell.length_b   1.000
_cell.length_c   1.000
_cell.angle_alpha   90.00
_cell.angle_beta   90.00
_cell.angle_gamma   90.00
#
_symmetry.space_group_name_H-M   'P 1'
#
loop_
_entity.id
_entity.type
_entity.pdbx_description
1 polymer ?
#
loop_
_entity_poly.entity_id
_entity_poly.type
_entity_poly.pdbx_seq_one_letter_code
_entity_poly.pdbx_strand_id
1 'polypeptide(L)'
;LDNPKIKTEASSRDKSLSLLATYKITRPVERKFITPLINDQPVRLQIDTASDITIVSQKTWSSLGKPRIQRMQQKVISACEGKLPLIGQLQCSVS
;
A
#
# COMPACT_ATOMS: atom_id res chain seq x y z
N LEU A 1 -43.57 -42.61 3.20
CA LEU A 1 -42.24 -42.78 2.56
C LEU A 1 -41.92 -41.44 1.92
N ASP A 2 -41.47 -40.50 2.75
CA ASP A 2 -41.22 -39.13 2.31
C ASP A 2 -39.77 -39.00 1.88
N ASN A 3 -39.59 -38.54 0.64
CA ASN A 3 -38.29 -38.30 0.04
C ASN A 3 -37.93 -36.82 0.23
N PRO A 4 -36.90 -36.45 1.01
CA PRO A 4 -36.42 -35.08 1.02
C PRO A 4 -35.41 -34.86 -0.12
N LYS A 5 -35.72 -33.85 -0.94
CA LYS A 5 -34.91 -33.33 -2.03
C LYS A 5 -33.52 -32.92 -1.55
N ILE A 6 -32.49 -33.39 -2.24
CA ILE A 6 -31.12 -32.88 -2.14
C ILE A 6 -31.12 -31.44 -2.65
N LYS A 7 -30.61 -30.50 -1.85
CA LYS A 7 -30.12 -29.21 -2.36
C LYS A 7 -28.64 -29.06 -1.98
N THR A 8 -27.82 -29.33 -2.99
CA THR A 8 -26.37 -29.14 -3.01
C THR A 8 -26.07 -27.65 -3.06
N GLU A 9 -25.48 -27.08 -2.02
CA GLU A 9 -24.67 -25.85 -2.13
C GLU A 9 -23.45 -26.01 -1.24
N ALA A 10 -22.43 -26.69 -1.77
CA ALA A 10 -21.08 -26.56 -1.26
C ALA A 10 -20.61 -25.14 -1.55
N SER A 11 -20.60 -24.28 -0.52
CA SER A 11 -19.94 -22.98 -0.56
C SER A 11 -18.48 -23.21 -0.97
N SER A 12 -18.16 -22.89 -2.22
CA SER A 12 -16.79 -22.87 -2.71
C SER A 12 -16.08 -21.72 -2.01
N ARG A 13 -15.46 -22.01 -0.87
CA ARG A 13 -14.41 -21.14 -0.34
C ARG A 13 -13.32 -21.14 -1.41
N ASP A 14 -13.17 -20.02 -2.11
CA ASP A 14 -11.98 -19.76 -2.91
C ASP A 14 -10.77 -19.98 -1.99
N LYS A 15 -10.11 -21.12 -2.17
CA LYS A 15 -8.87 -21.43 -1.49
C LYS A 15 -7.81 -20.54 -2.11
N SER A 16 -7.60 -19.37 -1.51
CA SER A 16 -6.44 -18.54 -1.86
C SER A 16 -5.19 -19.39 -1.69
N LEU A 17 -4.46 -19.62 -2.78
CA LEU A 17 -3.15 -20.25 -2.76
C LEU A 17 -2.13 -19.22 -2.25
N SER A 18 -2.22 -18.87 -0.96
CA SER A 18 -1.26 -17.98 -0.33
C SER A 18 -0.09 -18.79 0.21
N LEU A 19 1.10 -18.52 -0.32
CA LEU A 19 2.34 -19.10 0.17
C LEU A 19 2.94 -18.14 1.19
N LEU A 20 2.93 -18.53 2.46
CA LEU A 20 3.54 -17.74 3.53
C LEU A 20 5.07 -17.92 3.48
N ALA A 21 5.74 -17.03 2.75
CA ALA A 21 7.19 -16.93 2.81
C ALA A 21 7.61 -16.07 4.01
N THR A 22 7.96 -16.71 5.14
CA THR A 22 8.62 -16.00 6.25
C THR A 22 10.12 -16.26 6.20
N TYR A 23 10.92 -15.19 6.16
CA TYR A 23 12.35 -15.29 6.39
C TYR A 23 12.60 -15.24 7.89
N LYS A 24 13.29 -16.24 8.46
CA LYS A 24 13.67 -16.23 9.87
C LYS A 24 14.75 -15.16 10.08
N ILE A 25 14.31 -13.95 10.40
CA ILE A 25 15.17 -12.80 10.61
C ILE A 25 15.92 -12.97 11.95
N THR A 26 17.20 -13.35 11.89
CA THR A 26 18.10 -13.44 13.06
C THR A 26 18.85 -12.14 13.34
N ARG A 27 18.63 -11.10 12.53
CA ARG A 27 19.24 -9.76 12.64
C ARG A 27 18.16 -8.70 12.83
N PRO A 28 18.43 -7.52 13.41
CA PRO A 28 17.43 -6.46 13.46
C PRO A 28 16.90 -6.14 12.05
N VAL A 29 15.58 -5.92 11.94
CA VAL A 29 14.94 -5.50 10.68
C VAL A 29 15.50 -4.13 10.30
N GLU A 30 16.43 -4.09 9.36
CA GLU A 30 16.98 -2.85 8.84
C GLU A 30 16.10 -2.35 7.69
N ARG A 31 15.48 -1.19 7.89
CA ARG A 31 14.71 -0.51 6.83
C ARG A 31 15.65 -0.12 5.70
N LYS A 32 15.29 -0.48 4.47
CA LYS A 32 16.00 -0.05 3.26
C LYS A 32 15.43 1.25 2.75
N PHE A 33 16.31 2.11 2.26
CA PHE A 33 15.97 3.45 1.78
C PHE A 33 16.62 3.71 0.44
N ILE A 34 15.96 4.53 -0.37
CA ILE A 34 16.49 5.13 -1.60
C ILE A 34 16.41 6.65 -1.49
N THR A 35 17.12 7.36 -2.37
CA THR A 35 17.05 8.82 -2.47
C THR A 35 16.81 9.21 -3.93
N PRO A 36 15.59 8.95 -4.45
CA PRO A 36 15.21 9.43 -5.78
C PRO A 36 15.16 10.95 -5.81
N LEU A 37 15.20 11.50 -7.03
CA LEU A 37 14.86 12.89 -7.27
C LEU A 37 13.35 12.99 -7.50
N ILE A 38 12.67 13.79 -6.67
CA ILE A 38 11.26 14.14 -6.86
C ILE A 38 11.20 15.61 -7.25
N ASN A 39 10.76 15.92 -8.47
CA ASN A 39 10.84 17.28 -9.03
C ASN A 39 12.25 17.88 -8.87
N ASP A 40 13.28 17.10 -9.24
CA ASP A 40 14.70 17.47 -9.15
C ASP A 40 15.24 17.67 -7.72
N GLN A 41 14.44 17.37 -6.69
CA GLN A 41 14.85 17.46 -5.28
C GLN A 41 15.10 16.07 -4.70
N PRO A 42 16.26 15.81 -4.06
CA PRO A 42 16.54 14.51 -3.45
C PRO A 42 15.64 14.26 -2.24
N VAL A 43 14.91 13.14 -2.23
CA VAL A 43 14.02 12.76 -1.13
C VAL A 43 14.34 11.36 -0.64
N ARG A 44 14.70 11.24 0.64
CA ARG A 44 14.95 9.93 1.25
C ARG A 44 13.63 9.21 1.55
N LEU A 45 13.37 8.11 0.85
CA LEU A 45 12.16 7.30 1.00
C LEU A 45 12.49 5.88 1.46
N GLN A 46 11.62 5.30 2.27
CA GLN A 46 11.68 3.87 2.61
C GLN A 46 11.14 3.06 1.44
N ILE A 47 11.79 1.95 1.10
CA ILE A 47 11.25 1.00 0.12
C ILE A 47 10.13 0.23 0.79
N ASP A 48 8.94 0.27 0.20
CA ASP A 48 7.78 -0.52 0.61
C ASP A 48 7.19 -1.20 -0.63
N THR A 49 7.51 -2.49 -0.80
CA THR A 49 7.10 -3.27 -1.98
C THR A 49 5.67 -3.79 -1.88
N ALA A 50 5.02 -3.68 -0.70
CA ALA A 50 3.66 -4.17 -0.47
C ALA A 50 2.60 -3.05 -0.63
N SER A 51 3.01 -1.87 -1.08
CA SER A 51 2.15 -0.71 -1.26
C SER A 51 1.96 -0.37 -2.74
N ASP A 52 0.72 -0.21 -3.18
CA ASP A 52 0.38 0.23 -4.54
C ASP A 52 0.70 1.71 -4.80
N ILE A 53 0.86 2.50 -3.73
CA ILE A 53 1.07 3.95 -3.79
C ILE A 53 2.26 4.37 -2.92
N THR A 54 2.95 5.43 -3.34
CA THR A 54 3.98 6.07 -2.51
C THR A 54 3.35 7.16 -1.65
N ILE A 55 3.64 7.14 -0.35
CA ILE A 55 3.16 8.16 0.61
C ILE A 55 4.33 9.01 1.07
N VAL A 56 4.17 10.33 0.96
CA VAL A 56 5.12 11.31 1.51
C VAL A 56 4.50 12.03 2.70
N SER A 57 5.32 12.30 3.72
CA SER A 57 4.87 13.07 4.87
C SER A 57 4.61 14.54 4.49
N GLN A 58 3.80 15.24 5.28
CA GLN A 58 3.62 16.69 5.12
C GLN A 58 4.94 17.47 5.24
N LYS A 59 5.88 16.98 6.05
CA LYS A 59 7.24 17.54 6.16
C LYS A 59 7.99 17.42 4.84
N THR A 60 7.96 16.24 4.22
CA THR A 60 8.57 15.98 2.91
C THR A 60 7.91 16.81 1.81
N TRP A 61 6.58 16.89 1.79
CA TRP A 61 5.86 17.77 0.87
C TRP A 61 6.26 19.25 1.04
N SER A 62 6.47 19.69 2.29
CA SER A 62 6.94 21.05 2.56
C SER A 62 8.37 21.29 2.07
N SER A 63 9.27 20.32 2.22
CA SER A 63 10.64 20.43 1.68
C SER A 63 10.69 20.41 0.15
N LEU A 64 9.68 19.84 -0.50
CA LEU A 64 9.49 19.91 -1.95
C LEU A 64 8.96 21.25 -2.46
N GLY A 65 8.86 22.28 -1.61
CA GLY A 65 8.34 23.59 -1.99
C GLY A 65 6.82 23.70 -1.98
N LYS A 66 6.13 22.78 -1.28
CA LYS A 66 4.66 22.75 -1.16
C LYS A 66 3.94 22.73 -2.52
N PRO A 67 4.31 21.81 -3.44
CA PRO A 67 3.70 21.73 -4.76
C PRO A 67 2.19 21.52 -4.65
N ARG A 68 1.44 21.98 -5.66
CA ARG A 68 -0.02 21.94 -5.65
C ARG A 68 -0.53 20.51 -5.50
N ILE A 69 -1.39 20.30 -4.49
CA ILE A 69 -2.09 19.04 -4.26
C ILE A 69 -3.42 19.05 -5.03
N GLN A 70 -3.77 17.93 -5.65
CA GLN A 70 -5.06 17.67 -6.26
C GLN A 70 -5.94 16.84 -5.32
N ARG A 71 -7.26 17.05 -5.41
CA ARG A 71 -8.23 16.21 -4.70
C ARG A 71 -8.13 14.78 -5.23
N MET A 72 -7.98 13.82 -4.31
CA MET A 72 -8.10 12.40 -4.62
C MET A 72 -9.56 12.00 -4.76
N GLN A 73 -9.84 11.13 -5.74
CA GLN A 73 -11.17 10.52 -5.90
C GLN A 73 -11.23 9.12 -5.30
N GLN A 74 -10.07 8.46 -5.21
CA GLN A 74 -9.90 7.10 -4.76
C GLN A 74 -9.80 7.04 -3.23
N LYS A 75 -10.39 5.99 -2.65
CA LYS A 75 -10.25 5.66 -1.24
C LYS A 75 -8.94 4.88 -1.04
N VAL A 76 -8.13 5.31 -0.09
CA VAL A 76 -6.89 4.60 0.28
C VAL A 76 -7.12 3.76 1.52
N ILE A 77 -6.72 2.49 1.43
CA ILE A 77 -6.84 1.49 2.49
C ILE A 77 -5.43 1.07 2.89
N SER A 78 -5.19 0.96 4.19
CA SER A 78 -3.93 0.42 4.70
C SER A 78 -3.91 -1.10 4.61
N ALA A 79 -2.72 -1.70 4.73
CA ALA A 79 -2.58 -3.16 4.80
C ALA A 79 -3.32 -3.80 5.99
N CYS A 80 -3.71 -3.01 7.00
CA CYS A 80 -4.50 -3.45 8.14
C CYS A 80 -6.01 -3.16 7.96
N GLU A 81 -6.47 -3.00 6.71
CA GLU A 81 -7.86 -2.73 6.33
C GLU A 81 -8.44 -1.41 6.87
N GLY A 82 -7.59 -0.54 7.43
CA GLY A 82 -7.97 0.77 7.93
C GLY A 82 -8.07 1.81 6.82
N LYS A 83 -8.96 2.80 6.96
CA LYS A 83 -8.93 3.99 6.09
C LYS A 83 -7.69 4.81 6.41
N LEU A 84 -6.94 5.19 5.38
CA LEU A 84 -5.79 6.08 5.54
C LEU A 84 -6.17 7.50 5.06
N PRO A 85 -6.31 8.48 5.97
CA PRO A 85 -6.63 9.85 5.57
C PRO A 85 -5.43 10.50 4.88
N LEU A 86 -5.60 10.88 3.62
CA LEU A 86 -4.61 11.64 2.86
C LEU A 86 -5.15 13.04 2.54
N ILE A 87 -4.25 14.02 2.50
CA ILE A 87 -4.58 15.44 2.20
C ILE A 87 -4.87 15.62 0.70
N GLY A 88 -4.30 14.75 -0.14
CA GLY A 88 -4.56 14.64 -1.57
C GLY A 88 -3.38 14.02 -2.30
N GLN A 89 -3.34 14.17 -3.62
CA GLN A 89 -2.29 13.63 -4.49
C GLN A 89 -1.46 14.74 -5.13
N LEU A 90 -0.21 14.40 -5.46
CA LEU A 90 0.75 15.27 -6.13
C LEU A 90 1.15 14.61 -7.44
N GLN A 91 1.12 15.38 -8.54
CA GLN A 91 1.79 14.99 -9.78
C GLN A 91 3.25 15.45 -9.71
N CYS A 92 4.19 14.53 -9.93
CA CYS A 92 5.63 14.80 -9.85
C CYS A 92 6.42 13.93 -10.81
N SER A 93 7.62 14.39 -11.18
CA SER A 93 8.62 13.55 -11.82
C SER A 93 9.41 12.79 -10.75
N VAL A 94 9.76 11.54 -11.05
CA VAL A 94 10.62 10.70 -10.22
C VAL A 94 11.73 10.13 -11.09
N SER A 95 12.98 10.32 -10.69
CA SER A 95 14.17 9.76 -11.34
C SER A 95 15.21 9.22 -10.36
#